data_AF-A0A4R9WRY0-F1
#
_entry.id   AF-A0A4R9WRY0-F1
#
_cell.length_a   1.000
_cell.length_b   1.000
_cell.length_c   1.000
_cell.angle_alpha   90.00
_cell.angle_beta   90.00
_cell.angle_gamma   90.00
#
_symmetry.space_group_name_H-M   'P 1'
#
loop_
_entity.id
_entity.type
_entity.pdbx_description
1 polymer ?
#
loop_
_entity_poly.entity_id
_entity_poly.type
_entity_poly.pdbx_seq_one_letter_code
_entity_poly.pdbx_strand_id
1 'polypeptide(L)'
;RYREINNFYTATVYEKGSEVVRMIRAILGPEAFRAGMDLYFERHDGEAATIEDFLKVFEDVSGRDLAQFALWYHQAGTPNLTVSSSYDASAKAFTLEI
;
A
#
# COMPACT_ATOMS: atom_id res chain seq x y z
N ARG A 1 -14.32 -7.95 -17.26
CA ARG A 1 -15.65 -7.30 -17.24
C ARG A 1 -16.44 -7.91 -16.08
N TYR A 2 -16.96 -7.10 -15.17
CA TYR A 2 -17.80 -7.57 -14.06
C TYR A 2 -18.97 -8.39 -14.59
N ARG A 3 -19.24 -9.53 -13.95
CA ARG A 3 -20.38 -10.40 -14.29
C ARG A 3 -21.20 -10.73 -13.05
N GLU A 4 -20.55 -11.08 -11.96
CA GLU A 4 -21.21 -11.55 -10.74
C GLU A 4 -20.24 -11.38 -9.56
N ILE A 5 -20.77 -11.02 -8.39
CA ILE A 5 -19.97 -10.60 -7.22
C ILE A 5 -19.18 -11.75 -6.58
N ASN A 6 -19.72 -12.97 -6.58
CA ASN A 6 -19.03 -14.10 -5.96
C ASN A 6 -17.74 -14.47 -6.70
N ASN A 7 -17.64 -14.16 -7.99
CA ASN A 7 -16.40 -14.31 -8.77
C ASN A 7 -15.25 -13.39 -8.31
N PHE A 8 -15.47 -12.46 -7.38
CA PHE A 8 -14.43 -11.55 -6.87
C PHE A 8 -13.85 -11.98 -5.51
N TYR A 9 -14.33 -13.07 -4.92
CA TYR A 9 -13.67 -13.72 -3.78
C TYR A 9 -12.44 -14.49 -4.26
N THR A 10 -11.39 -13.73 -4.58
CA THR A 10 -10.20 -14.23 -5.28
C THR A 10 -8.94 -13.94 -4.49
N ALA A 11 -7.87 -14.65 -4.84
CA ALA A 11 -6.56 -14.41 -4.25
C ALA A 11 -6.03 -12.98 -4.48
N THR A 12 -6.53 -12.30 -5.51
CA THR A 12 -6.19 -10.90 -5.78
C THR A 12 -6.89 -9.95 -4.81
N VAL A 13 -8.11 -10.25 -4.37
CA VAL A 13 -8.81 -9.39 -3.41
C VAL A 13 -8.30 -9.61 -1.99
N TYR A 14 -8.02 -10.86 -1.62
CA TYR A 14 -7.61 -11.21 -0.26
C TYR A 14 -6.09 -11.13 -0.06
N GLU A 15 -5.31 -11.93 -0.79
CA GLU A 15 -3.86 -12.08 -0.57
C GLU A 15 -3.10 -10.88 -1.13
N LYS A 16 -3.36 -10.43 -2.36
CA LYS A 16 -2.77 -9.15 -2.82
C LYS A 16 -3.30 -7.98 -1.97
N GLY A 17 -4.57 -8.01 -1.57
CA GLY A 17 -5.16 -6.98 -0.71
C GLY A 17 -4.43 -6.85 0.64
N SER A 18 -4.14 -7.97 1.30
CA SER A 18 -3.41 -7.97 2.56
C SER A 18 -1.96 -7.50 2.39
N GLU A 19 -1.31 -7.84 1.27
CA GLU A 19 0.02 -7.35 0.93
C GLU A 19 0.04 -5.83 0.67
N VAL A 20 -1.01 -5.27 0.05
CA VAL A 20 -1.17 -3.82 -0.10
C VAL A 20 -1.32 -3.15 1.27
N VAL A 21 -2.15 -3.68 2.17
CA VAL A 21 -2.26 -3.15 3.55
C VAL A 21 -0.93 -3.28 4.31
N ARG A 22 -0.20 -4.39 4.13
CA ARG A 22 1.13 -4.60 4.72
C ARG A 22 2.14 -3.56 4.22
N MET A 23 2.08 -3.17 2.95
CA MET A 23 2.91 -2.10 2.40
C MET A 23 2.61 -0.73 3.04
N ILE A 24 1.34 -0.38 3.30
CA ILE A 24 1.00 0.85 4.04
C ILE A 24 1.70 0.84 5.40
N ARG A 25 1.59 -0.26 6.16
CA ARG A 25 2.28 -0.41 7.46
C ARG A 25 3.80 -0.32 7.33
N ALA A 26 4.38 -0.91 6.30
CA ALA A 26 5.83 -0.89 6.08
C ALA A 26 6.34 0.52 5.74
N ILE A 27 5.57 1.27 4.95
CA ILE A 27 5.91 2.62 4.49
C ILE A 27 5.75 3.63 5.64
N LEU A 28 4.66 3.56 6.41
CA LEU A 28 4.33 4.54 7.45
C LEU A 28 4.91 4.18 8.82
N GLY A 29 5.26 2.91 9.03
CA GLY A 29 5.66 2.40 10.33
C GLY A 29 4.47 2.01 11.22
N PRO A 30 4.72 1.21 12.28
CA PRO A 30 3.67 0.61 13.09
C PRO A 30 2.84 1.63 13.88
N GLU A 31 3.45 2.73 14.34
CA GLU A 31 2.77 3.74 15.16
C GLU A 31 1.77 4.56 14.34
N ALA A 32 2.20 5.13 13.21
CA ALA A 32 1.33 5.85 12.30
C ALA A 32 0.24 4.94 11.70
N PHE A 33 0.57 3.67 11.42
CA PHE A 33 -0.43 2.69 11.00
C PHE A 33 -1.49 2.45 12.08
N ARG A 34 -1.08 2.31 13.36
CA ARG A 34 -2.04 2.12 14.46
C ARG A 34 -2.96 3.34 14.59
N ALA A 35 -2.38 4.54 14.63
CA ALA A 35 -3.16 5.77 14.74
C ALA A 35 -4.09 5.99 13.54
N GLY A 36 -3.68 5.62 12.32
CA GLY A 36 -4.56 5.63 11.14
C GLY A 36 -5.74 4.68 11.27
N MET A 37 -5.55 3.48 11.84
CA MET A 37 -6.64 2.56 12.14
C MET A 37 -7.58 3.06 13.23
N ASP A 38 -7.06 3.71 14.27
CA ASP A 38 -7.88 4.36 15.30
C ASP A 38 -8.77 5.44 14.68
N LEU A 39 -8.17 6.30 13.84
CA LEU A 39 -8.88 7.37 13.13
C LEU A 39 -9.90 6.84 12.11
N TYR A 40 -9.61 5.71 11.45
CA TYR A 40 -10.55 5.05 10.55
C TYR A 40 -11.85 4.70 11.24
N PHE A 41 -11.77 4.03 12.39
CA PHE A 41 -12.96 3.67 13.16
C PHE A 41 -13.63 4.90 13.76
N GLU A 42 -12.87 5.89 14.24
CA GLU A 42 -13.46 7.14 14.74
C GLU A 42 -14.32 7.85 13.69
N ARG A 43 -13.87 7.86 12.43
CA ARG A 43 -14.55 8.60 11.35
C ARG A 43 -15.66 7.82 10.66
N HIS A 44 -15.51 6.50 10.52
CA HIS A 44 -16.34 5.70 9.62
C HIS A 44 -17.10 4.56 10.31
N ASP A 45 -17.14 4.53 11.65
CA ASP A 45 -17.99 3.58 12.37
C ASP A 45 -19.48 3.79 12.01
N GLY A 46 -20.15 2.69 11.65
CA GLY A 46 -21.53 2.71 11.16
C GLY A 46 -21.71 3.12 9.69
N GLU A 47 -20.63 3.39 8.95
CA GLU A 47 -20.69 3.84 7.55
C GLU A 47 -20.30 2.75 6.54
N ALA A 48 -20.75 2.93 5.29
CA ALA A 48 -20.24 2.19 4.15
C ALA A 48 -19.06 2.97 3.53
N ALA A 49 -17.84 2.70 4.02
CA ALA A 49 -16.62 3.38 3.60
C ALA A 49 -16.01 2.84 2.29
N THR A 50 -15.11 3.63 1.70
CA THR A 50 -14.39 3.33 0.45
C THR A 50 -12.89 3.11 0.68
N ILE A 51 -12.16 2.75 -0.39
CA ILE A 51 -10.70 2.63 -0.36
C ILE A 51 -10.06 4.01 -0.15
N GLU A 52 -10.65 5.03 -0.77
CA GLU A 52 -10.22 6.42 -0.67
C GLU A 52 -10.33 6.92 0.77
N ASP A 53 -11.43 6.61 1.47
CA ASP A 53 -11.59 6.91 2.89
C ASP A 53 -10.52 6.21 3.74
N PHE A 54 -10.25 4.94 3.45
CA PHE A 54 -9.22 4.17 4.14
C PHE A 54 -7.81 4.71 3.92
N LEU A 55 -7.46 5.21 2.73
CA LEU A 55 -6.17 5.84 2.51
C LEU A 55 -6.10 7.21 3.19
N LYS A 56 -7.19 7.98 3.18
CA LYS A 56 -7.22 9.35 3.70
C LYS A 56 -6.86 9.43 5.18
N VAL A 57 -7.28 8.46 5.99
CA VAL A 57 -6.93 8.43 7.42
C VAL A 57 -5.44 8.26 7.66
N PHE A 58 -4.74 7.51 6.80
CA PHE A 58 -3.30 7.33 6.91
C PHE A 58 -2.54 8.56 6.41
N GLU A 59 -3.02 9.23 5.36
CA GLU A 59 -2.48 10.52 4.94
C GLU A 59 -2.59 11.56 6.05
N ASP A 60 -3.75 11.66 6.69
CA ASP A 60 -4.02 12.66 7.72
C ASP A 60 -3.17 12.43 8.98
N VAL A 61 -2.98 11.17 9.39
CA VAL A 61 -2.14 10.83 10.56
C VAL A 61 -0.65 10.97 10.26
N SER A 62 -0.21 10.59 9.07
CA SER A 62 1.22 10.56 8.74
C SER A 62 1.76 11.84 8.09
N GLY A 63 0.88 12.71 7.60
CA GLY A 63 1.24 13.88 6.80
C GLY A 63 1.85 13.55 5.43
N ARG A 64 1.77 12.29 4.98
CA ARG A 64 2.34 11.82 3.72
C ARG A 64 1.28 11.74 2.63
N ASP A 65 1.65 12.15 1.43
CA ASP A 65 0.85 11.95 0.22
C ASP A 65 0.90 10.47 -0.21
N LEU A 66 -0.27 9.83 -0.32
CA LEU A 66 -0.45 8.45 -0.76
C LEU A 66 -1.08 8.37 -2.16
N ALA A 67 -1.17 9.47 -2.92
CA ALA A 67 -1.70 9.47 -4.28
C ALA A 67 -0.94 8.51 -5.22
N GLN A 68 0.40 8.42 -5.11
CA GLN A 68 1.16 7.41 -5.85
C GLN A 68 0.78 5.99 -5.39
N PHE A 69 0.68 5.78 -4.08
CA PHE A 69 0.42 4.46 -3.51
C PHE A 69 -0.96 3.92 -3.95
N ALA A 70 -1.94 4.81 -4.11
CA ALA A 70 -3.29 4.47 -4.56
C ALA A 70 -3.32 3.72 -5.91
N LEU A 71 -2.29 3.84 -6.75
CA LEU A 71 -2.18 3.10 -8.01
C LEU A 71 -2.23 1.57 -7.81
N TRP A 72 -1.86 1.05 -6.65
CA TRP A 72 -1.97 -0.38 -6.33
C TRP A 72 -3.39 -0.94 -6.37
N TYR A 73 -4.40 -0.08 -6.13
CA TYR A 73 -5.81 -0.43 -6.18
C TYR A 73 -6.39 -0.36 -7.60
N HIS A 74 -5.77 0.39 -8.50
CA HIS A 74 -6.26 0.60 -9.87
C HIS A 74 -5.57 -0.28 -10.92
N GLN A 75 -4.32 -0.71 -10.66
CA GLN A 75 -3.53 -1.46 -11.63
C GLN A 75 -3.52 -2.96 -11.34
N ALA A 76 -3.88 -3.75 -12.36
CA ALA A 76 -3.77 -5.20 -12.36
C ALA A 76 -2.38 -5.67 -12.83
N GLY A 77 -2.06 -6.93 -12.53
CA GLY A 77 -0.78 -7.55 -12.87
C GLY A 77 0.25 -7.48 -11.74
N THR A 78 1.42 -8.04 -12.02
CA THR A 78 2.53 -8.17 -11.06
C THR A 78 3.71 -7.33 -11.55
N PRO A 79 4.17 -6.32 -10.79
CA PRO A 79 5.36 -5.56 -11.14
C PRO A 79 6.59 -6.47 -11.21
N ASN A 80 7.46 -6.24 -12.20
CA ASN A 80 8.76 -6.88 -12.31
C ASN A 80 9.82 -5.82 -12.09
N LEU A 81 10.73 -6.06 -11.13
CA LEU A 81 11.80 -5.16 -10.77
C LEU A 81 13.14 -5.75 -11.22
N THR A 82 13.88 -5.01 -12.04
CA THR A 82 15.23 -5.41 -12.45
C THR A 82 16.21 -4.64 -11.58
N VAL A 83 17.04 -5.36 -10.82
CA VAL A 83 18.02 -4.75 -9.93
C VAL A 83 19.42 -5.08 -10.43
N SER A 84 20.27 -4.06 -10.56
CA SER A 84 21.69 -4.19 -10.86
C SER A 84 22.51 -3.71 -9.66
N SER A 85 23.72 -4.25 -9.48
CA SER A 85 24.61 -3.80 -8.40
C SER A 85 26.03 -3.63 -8.88
N SER A 86 26.71 -2.59 -8.38
CA SER A 86 28.14 -2.39 -8.58
C SER A 86 28.83 -2.02 -7.28
N TYR A 87 30.11 -2.37 -7.15
CA TYR A 87 30.94 -2.00 -6.00
C TYR A 87 32.24 -1.38 -6.47
N ASP A 88 32.51 -0.14 -6.04
CA ASP A 88 33.79 0.52 -6.21
C ASP A 88 34.64 0.29 -4.94
N ALA A 89 35.68 -0.54 -5.06
CA ALA A 89 36.56 -0.86 -3.95
C ALA A 89 37.44 0.33 -3.52
N SER A 90 37.76 1.24 -4.44
CA SER A 90 38.59 2.41 -4.16
C SER A 90 37.80 3.46 -3.36
N ALA A 91 36.55 3.70 -3.77
CA ALA A 91 35.62 4.58 -3.08
C ALA A 91 34.91 3.92 -1.89
N LYS A 92 35.04 2.58 -1.74
CA LYS A 92 34.28 1.75 -0.79
C LYS A 92 32.77 1.98 -0.91
N ALA A 93 32.28 2.11 -2.13
CA ALA A 93 30.89 2.46 -2.43
C ALA A 93 30.16 1.30 -3.10
N PHE A 94 29.01 0.90 -2.56
CA PHE A 94 28.10 -0.08 -3.16
C PHE A 94 26.86 0.63 -3.71
N THR A 95 26.59 0.43 -4.98
CA THR A 95 25.46 1.04 -5.69
C THR A 95 24.46 -0.04 -6.10
N LEU A 96 23.17 0.22 -5.83
CA LEU A 96 22.05 -0.54 -6.36
C LEU A 96 21.30 0.35 -7.35
N GLU A 97 21.11 -0.15 -8.56
CA GLU A 97 20.21 0.45 -9.54
C GLU A 97 18.92 -0.36 -9.56
N ILE A 98 17.79 0.32 -9.38
CA ILE A 98 16.46 -0.26 -9.19
C ILE A 98 15.49 0.42 -10.16
#